data_AF-A0A364JY68-F1
#
_entry.id   AF-A0A364JY68-F1
#
_cell.length_a   1.000
_cell.length_b   1.000
_cell.length_c   1.000
_cell.angle_alpha   90.00
_cell.angle_beta   90.00
_cell.angle_gamma   90.00
#
_symmetry.space_group_name_H-M   'P 1'
#
loop_
_entity.id
_entity.type
_entity.pdbx_description
1 polymer ?
#
loop_
_entity_poly.entity_id
_entity_poly.type
_entity_poly.pdbx_seq_one_letter_code
_entity_poly.pdbx_strand_id
1 'polypeptide(L)'
;MKKRMRQNSNWMLAVTVAALLTGCAAGPEFQGVPQEGAARTGVYPTFGRMPKAATQQFSPSEKEQISSSLDSDRTRLASTSKANGAVTAAQAAELRRQAQAEAEATLKQIESGAE
;
A
#
# COMPACT_ATOMS: atom_id res chain seq x y z
N MET A 1 25.80 38.94 9.96
CA MET A 1 24.70 38.17 10.57
C MET A 1 23.89 37.30 9.60
N LYS A 2 23.57 37.76 8.37
CA LYS A 2 22.74 37.00 7.40
C LYS A 2 23.30 35.63 6.94
N LYS A 3 24.62 35.41 6.96
CA LYS A 3 25.26 34.14 6.54
C LYS A 3 25.06 32.98 7.54
N ARG A 4 25.08 33.28 8.85
CA ARG A 4 24.90 32.25 9.91
C ARG A 4 23.44 31.78 10.00
N MET A 5 22.47 32.67 9.80
CA MET A 5 21.04 32.29 9.76
C MET A 5 20.69 31.34 8.60
N ARG A 6 21.30 31.54 7.41
CA ARG A 6 21.08 30.65 6.25
C ARG A 6 21.69 29.26 6.47
N GLN A 7 22.83 29.19 7.12
CA GLN A 7 23.51 27.92 7.41
C GLN A 7 22.73 27.09 8.44
N ASN A 8 22.17 27.72 9.47
CA ASN A 8 21.35 27.05 10.47
C ASN A 8 20.00 26.58 9.88
N SER A 9 19.41 27.36 8.96
CA SER A 9 18.15 27.00 8.29
C SER A 9 18.32 25.81 7.34
N ASN A 10 19.42 25.76 6.57
CA ASN A 10 19.74 24.59 5.74
C ASN A 10 20.00 23.33 6.57
N TRP A 11 20.60 23.47 7.75
CA TRP A 11 20.83 22.34 8.66
C TRP A 11 19.52 21.81 9.25
N MET A 12 18.63 22.69 9.70
CA MET A 12 17.30 22.31 10.20
C MET A 12 16.48 21.58 9.14
N LEU A 13 16.46 22.08 7.90
CA LEU A 13 15.74 21.42 6.79
C LEU A 13 16.30 20.03 6.46
N ALA A 14 17.62 19.87 6.51
CA ALA A 14 18.28 18.59 6.24
C ALA A 14 17.96 17.53 7.30
N VAL A 15 17.84 17.92 8.56
CA VAL A 15 17.46 17.02 9.67
C VAL A 15 16.01 16.56 9.54
N THR A 16 15.09 17.45 9.19
CA THR A 16 13.67 17.08 8.98
C THR A 16 13.49 16.12 7.80
N VAL A 17 14.22 16.32 6.70
CA VAL A 17 14.19 15.41 5.54
C VAL A 17 14.81 14.05 5.87
N ALA A 18 15.91 14.02 6.65
CA ALA A 18 16.53 12.76 7.07
C ALA A 18 15.61 11.93 8.00
N ALA A 19 14.89 12.57 8.92
CA ALA A 19 13.95 11.90 9.82
C ALA A 19 12.71 11.33 9.11
N LEU A 20 12.25 11.97 8.02
CA LEU A 20 11.14 11.46 7.21
C LEU A 20 11.54 10.26 6.31
N LEU A 21 12.82 10.15 5.94
CA LEU A 21 13.32 9.07 5.09
C LEU A 21 13.60 7.76 5.85
N THR A 22 13.89 7.83 7.16
CA THR A 22 14.15 6.65 7.99
C THR A 22 12.87 5.96 8.49
N GLY A 23 11.72 6.63 8.41
CA GLY A 23 10.42 6.10 8.86
C GLY A 23 9.71 5.14 7.91
N CYS A 24 10.20 4.95 6.67
CA CYS A 24 9.46 4.15 5.68
C CYS A 24 9.74 2.63 5.68
N ALA A 25 10.70 2.10 6.44
CA ALA A 25 10.97 0.64 6.42
C ALA A 25 11.88 0.12 7.57
N ALA A 26 11.71 0.57 8.81
CA ALA A 26 12.63 0.21 9.91
C ALA A 26 12.03 -0.69 11.02
N GLY A 27 10.79 -1.19 10.85
CA GLY A 27 10.19 -2.15 11.78
C GLY A 27 10.70 -3.58 11.56
N PRO A 28 10.73 -4.44 12.60
CA PRO A 28 11.09 -5.86 12.48
C PRO A 28 10.21 -6.62 11.47
N GLU A 29 9.00 -6.15 11.20
CA GLU A 29 8.09 -6.63 10.16
C GLU A 29 8.59 -6.38 8.72
N PHE A 30 9.60 -5.51 8.53
CA PHE A 30 10.26 -5.24 7.25
C PHE A 30 11.62 -5.93 7.12
N GLN A 31 12.05 -6.67 8.15
CA GLN A 31 13.20 -7.58 8.05
C GLN A 31 12.73 -8.84 7.30
N GLY A 32 12.67 -8.73 5.98
CA GLY A 32 12.36 -9.87 5.13
C GLY A 32 13.29 -11.04 5.46
N VAL A 33 12.75 -12.25 5.55
CA VAL A 33 13.56 -13.47 5.65
C VAL A 33 14.54 -13.45 4.48
N PRO A 34 15.85 -13.68 4.68
CA PRO A 34 16.78 -13.78 3.57
C PRO A 34 16.25 -14.86 2.64
N GLN A 35 15.81 -14.47 1.45
CA GLN A 35 15.42 -15.44 0.43
C GLN A 35 16.67 -16.24 0.12
N GLU A 36 16.67 -17.52 0.47
CA GLU A 36 17.67 -18.43 -0.05
C GLU A 36 17.62 -18.31 -1.58
N GLY A 37 18.69 -17.75 -2.16
CA GLY A 37 18.82 -17.69 -3.61
C GLY A 37 18.66 -19.10 -4.17
N ALA A 38 18.11 -19.21 -5.38
CA ALA A 38 17.82 -20.49 -6.01
C ALA A 38 18.95 -21.51 -5.75
N ALA A 39 18.64 -22.56 -5.00
CA ALA A 39 19.60 -23.62 -4.69
C ALA A 39 20.19 -24.12 -6.01
N ARG A 40 21.51 -23.99 -6.18
CA ARG A 40 22.20 -24.47 -7.38
C ARG A 40 22.27 -26.00 -7.32
N THR A 41 21.14 -26.66 -7.57
CA THR A 41 21.02 -28.13 -7.61
C THR A 41 21.73 -28.74 -8.83
N GLY A 42 22.29 -27.92 -9.72
CA GLY A 42 22.87 -28.34 -11.00
C GLY A 42 21.83 -28.71 -12.06
N VAL A 43 20.54 -28.70 -11.70
CA VAL A 43 19.43 -29.02 -12.61
C VAL A 43 18.74 -27.72 -13.00
N TYR A 44 18.96 -27.29 -14.25
CA TYR A 44 18.33 -26.11 -14.82
C TYR A 44 17.07 -26.51 -15.60
N PRO A 45 15.97 -25.74 -15.52
CA PRO A 45 14.83 -25.96 -16.39
C PRO A 45 15.24 -25.80 -17.85
N THR A 46 14.83 -26.74 -18.69
CA THR A 46 15.14 -26.70 -20.12
C THR A 46 14.18 -25.72 -20.81
N PHE A 47 14.67 -24.52 -21.17
CA PHE A 47 13.90 -23.54 -21.95
C PHE A 47 13.69 -23.93 -23.43
N GLY A 48 14.31 -25.02 -23.89
CA GLY A 48 14.12 -25.56 -25.24
C GLY A 48 12.76 -26.22 -25.45
N ARG A 49 12.01 -26.51 -24.38
CA ARG A 49 10.61 -26.92 -24.49
C ARG A 49 9.74 -25.67 -24.44
N MET A 50 9.29 -25.21 -25.60
CA MET A 50 8.25 -24.18 -25.63
C MET A 50 7.06 -24.71 -24.82
N PRO A 51 6.57 -23.97 -23.81
CA PRO A 51 5.35 -24.34 -23.13
C PRO A 51 4.27 -24.46 -24.20
N LYS A 52 3.55 -25.59 -24.25
CA LYS A 52 2.34 -25.68 -25.07
C LYS A 52 1.42 -24.60 -24.57
N ALA A 53 1.28 -23.52 -25.33
CA ALA A 53 0.31 -22.48 -25.01
C ALA A 53 -1.04 -23.18 -24.86
N ALA A 54 -1.69 -23.01 -23.70
CA ALA A 54 -3.02 -23.53 -23.47
C ALA A 54 -4.01 -22.69 -24.29
N THR A 55 -4.03 -22.88 -25.61
CA THR A 55 -4.96 -22.25 -26.54
C THR A 55 -6.29 -23.01 -26.60
N GLN A 56 -6.62 -23.80 -25.57
CA GLN A 56 -7.92 -24.45 -25.49
C GLN A 56 -8.98 -23.36 -25.36
N GLN A 57 -9.76 -23.19 -26.42
CA GLN A 57 -10.92 -22.31 -26.40
C GLN A 57 -11.96 -22.95 -25.49
N PHE A 58 -12.55 -22.15 -24.59
CA PHE A 58 -13.69 -22.60 -23.80
C PHE A 58 -14.79 -23.12 -24.73
N SER A 59 -15.32 -24.29 -24.41
CA SER A 59 -16.55 -24.80 -25.02
C SER A 59 -17.71 -23.82 -24.76
N PRO A 60 -18.78 -23.85 -25.57
CA PRO A 60 -19.94 -22.99 -25.35
C PRO A 60 -20.53 -23.11 -23.94
N SER A 61 -20.61 -24.34 -23.41
CA SER A 61 -21.10 -24.60 -22.05
C SER A 61 -20.21 -24.04 -20.96
N GLU A 62 -18.88 -24.11 -21.13
CA GLU A 62 -17.93 -23.51 -20.18
C GLU A 62 -18.04 -21.99 -20.19
N LYS A 63 -18.23 -21.38 -21.37
CA LYS A 63 -18.44 -19.93 -21.49
C LYS A 63 -19.70 -19.50 -20.75
N GLU A 64 -20.82 -20.19 -20.96
CA GLU A 64 -22.08 -19.89 -20.28
C GLU A 64 -21.96 -20.00 -18.76
N GLN A 65 -21.28 -21.03 -18.27
CA GLN A 65 -21.06 -21.22 -16.83
C GLN A 65 -20.17 -20.11 -16.25
N ILE A 66 -19.08 -19.74 -16.93
CA ILE A 66 -18.19 -18.66 -16.51
C ILE A 66 -18.94 -17.32 -16.51
N SER A 67 -19.68 -17.01 -17.57
CA SER A 67 -20.47 -15.78 -17.67
C SER A 67 -21.53 -15.70 -16.56
N SER A 68 -22.25 -16.80 -16.31
CA SER A 68 -23.24 -16.86 -15.24
C SER A 68 -22.62 -16.62 -13.85
N SER A 69 -21.45 -17.22 -13.58
CA SER A 69 -20.70 -16.98 -12.35
C SER A 69 -20.34 -15.50 -12.20
N LEU A 70 -19.78 -14.89 -13.25
CA LEU A 70 -19.35 -13.49 -13.24
C LEU A 70 -20.52 -12.52 -13.04
N ASP A 71 -21.68 -12.79 -13.66
CA ASP A 71 -22.88 -11.97 -13.47
C ASP A 71 -23.44 -12.09 -12.04
N SER A 72 -23.38 -13.28 -11.44
CA SER A 72 -23.77 -13.48 -10.05
C SER A 72 -22.85 -12.72 -9.09
N ASP A 73 -21.55 -12.72 -9.35
CA ASP A 73 -20.55 -11.99 -8.57
C ASP A 73 -20.72 -10.48 -8.72
N ARG A 74 -20.96 -10.01 -9.95
CA ARG A 74 -21.29 -8.60 -10.20
C ARG A 74 -22.51 -8.16 -9.42
N THR A 75 -23.56 -8.97 -9.40
CA THR A 75 -24.80 -8.67 -8.67
C THR A 75 -24.56 -8.63 -7.16
N ARG A 76 -23.79 -9.58 -6.63
CA ARG A 76 -23.36 -9.61 -5.23
C ARG A 76 -22.49 -8.41 -4.85
N LEU A 77 -21.58 -7.99 -5.72
CA LEU A 77 -20.75 -6.81 -5.50
C LEU A 77 -21.55 -5.52 -5.59
N ALA A 78 -22.53 -5.43 -6.49
CA ALA A 78 -23.43 -4.29 -6.60
C ALA A 78 -24.29 -4.09 -5.34
N SER A 79 -24.70 -5.18 -4.69
CA SER A 79 -25.43 -5.09 -3.42
C SER A 79 -24.53 -4.69 -2.25
N THR A 80 -23.26 -5.13 -2.22
CA THR A 80 -22.31 -4.69 -1.18
C THR A 80 -21.77 -3.28 -1.39
N SER A 81 -21.61 -2.82 -2.63
CA SER A 81 -21.14 -1.46 -2.91
C SER A 81 -22.18 -0.38 -2.59
N LYS A 82 -23.47 -0.73 -2.54
CA LYS A 82 -24.50 0.15 -1.94
C LYS A 82 -24.43 0.23 -0.40
N ALA A 83 -23.86 -0.79 0.26
CA ALA A 83 -23.66 -0.77 1.72
C ALA A 83 -22.45 0.08 2.14
N ASN A 84 -21.44 0.21 1.26
CA ASN A 84 -20.40 1.25 1.36
C ASN A 84 -20.91 2.56 0.75
N GLY A 85 -22.07 3.02 1.23
CA GLY A 85 -22.64 4.29 0.83
C GLY A 85 -21.57 5.38 0.89
N ALA A 86 -21.48 6.20 -0.16
CA ALA A 86 -20.59 7.35 -0.20
C ALA A 86 -20.66 8.08 1.15
N VAL A 87 -19.50 8.27 1.79
CA VAL A 87 -19.39 8.88 3.11
C VAL A 87 -20.24 10.14 3.11
N THR A 88 -21.28 10.16 3.95
CA THR A 88 -22.19 11.30 4.01
C THR A 88 -21.40 12.56 4.36
N ALA A 89 -21.86 13.73 3.94
CA ALA A 89 -21.16 14.99 4.24
C ALA A 89 -20.89 15.17 5.75
N ALA A 90 -21.81 14.68 6.60
CA ALA A 90 -21.65 14.66 8.06
C ALA A 90 -20.54 13.71 8.53
N GLN A 91 -20.47 12.48 8.01
CA GLN A 91 -19.37 11.56 8.33
C GLN A 91 -18.02 12.06 7.81
N ALA A 92 -17.99 12.73 6.66
CA ALA A 92 -16.79 13.33 6.11
C ALA A 92 -16.32 14.54 6.93
N ALA A 93 -17.25 15.26 7.58
CA ALA A 93 -16.92 16.33 8.51
C ALA A 93 -16.36 15.76 9.83
N GLU A 94 -16.95 14.70 10.35
CA GLU A 94 -16.46 14.06 11.59
C GLU A 94 -15.08 13.43 11.40
N LEU A 95 -14.81 12.77 10.27
CA LEU A 95 -13.49 12.25 9.95
C LEU A 95 -12.42 13.36 9.86
N ARG A 96 -12.76 14.53 9.31
CA ARG A 96 -11.85 15.68 9.29
C ARG A 96 -11.59 16.22 10.70
N ARG A 97 -12.61 16.26 11.55
CA ARG A 97 -12.48 16.70 12.93
C ARG A 97 -11.57 15.76 13.73
N GLN A 98 -11.71 14.45 13.54
CA GLN A 98 -10.86 13.44 14.16
C GLN A 98 -9.40 13.60 13.71
N ALA A 99 -9.16 13.73 12.40
CA ALA A 99 -7.81 13.94 11.86
C ALA A 99 -7.16 15.23 12.41
N GLN A 100 -7.93 16.30 12.60
CA GLN A 100 -7.44 17.54 13.20
C GLN A 100 -7.08 17.37 14.68
N ALA A 101 -7.93 16.70 15.45
CA ALA A 101 -7.67 16.45 16.87
C ALA A 101 -6.42 15.57 17.08
N GLU A 102 -6.22 14.56 16.24
CA GLU A 102 -5.02 13.70 16.28
C GLU A 102 -3.75 14.49 15.89
N ALA A 103 -3.85 15.36 14.88
CA ALA A 103 -2.74 16.24 14.50
C ALA A 103 -2.38 17.21 15.64
N GLU A 104 -3.35 17.83 16.29
CA GLU A 104 -3.12 18.71 17.45
C GLU A 104 -2.52 17.96 18.64
N ALA A 105 -3.02 16.76 18.94
CA ALA A 105 -2.45 15.92 20.00
C ALA A 105 -0.99 15.55 19.72
N THR A 106 -0.68 15.22 18.47
CA THR A 106 0.68 14.91 18.02
C THR A 106 1.59 16.14 18.12
N LEU A 107 1.12 17.30 17.67
CA LEU A 107 1.87 18.56 17.79
C LEU A 107 2.18 18.89 19.25
N LYS A 108 1.22 18.67 20.15
CA LYS A 108 1.40 18.89 21.58
C LYS A 108 2.42 17.93 22.20
N GLN A 109 2.46 16.66 21.76
CA GLN A 109 3.48 15.70 22.20
C GLN A 109 4.88 16.15 21.76
N ILE A 110 5.03 16.58 20.51
CA ILE A 110 6.28 17.13 19.97
C ILE A 110 6.71 18.38 20.77
N GLU A 111 5.78 19.30 21.04
CA GLU A 111 6.05 20.52 21.83
C GLU A 111 6.43 20.22 23.29
N SER A 112 5.86 19.17 23.88
CA SER A 112 6.21 18.73 25.24
C SER A 112 7.56 18.01 25.34
N GLY A 113 8.22 17.71 24.22
CA GLY A 113 9.52 17.03 24.19
C GLY A 113 9.50 15.63 24.79
N ALA A 114 8.34 14.97 24.78
CA ALA A 114 8.20 13.60 25.23
C ALA A 114 8.50 12.66 24.06
N GLU A 115 9.76 12.25 23.96
CA GLU A 115 10.17 11.02 23.27
C GLU A 115 10.12 9.82 24.22
#